data_AF-A0A2K5X4L8-F1
#
_entry.id   AF-A0A2K5X4L8-F1
#
_cell.length_a   1.000
_cell.length_b   1.000
_cell.length_c   1.000
_cell.angle_alpha   90.00
_cell.angle_beta   90.00
_cell.angle_gamma   90.00
#
_symmetry.space_group_name_H-M   'P 1'
#
loop_
_entity.id
_entity.type
_entity.pdbx_description
1 polymer ?
#
loop_
_entity_poly.entity_id
_entity_poly.type
_entity_poly.pdbx_seq_one_letter_code
_entity_poly.pdbx_strand_id
1 'polypeptide(L)'
;MSCALLWPLLQLLLLLLSARDGVRAAQPQAPGYLIAAPSVFRAGVEEVISVTIFNSPWEVIVQAQLVAQGEPVVQSQGAILDKGTIKLKVPTGLRGQALLKVWGRGRQAEEEPLFHNQTSVTVDGRGASVFIQTDKPVYRPQHRVLISIFTVSPDLRPVNEKLEAYIQDPRGSRMIEWRHLKPFCCGITNLSFPLSDQPVLGEWFIFAEMQGHTYNKSFEVQKYVLPKFELLIDPPRYIRDLDACETGTVRARYTFGKPVAGALTINMTANGVGYYSHEVGRTVLRTTKILGSQDFDICVRDMIPADVPEHFRGRVSIWATVTSVDGSQQVAFDDSTPVQRQLVDIRYSKDTRKQFKPGLAYVGKVELSYPDGSPAEGVTVQIKAELTPKDNIYTSEAVSQGGLVGFEIPSIPTSAQHVWLEVFQELEDYDVSDSFGVSREDGPFWWAGLMAQRRRRSSVFPWPWGITKDSGFAFTVRRGNGTGGDDRPSEPEPPAGWWPLH
;
A
#
# COMPACT_ATOMS: atom_id res chain seq x y z
N MET A 1 -41.15 42.93 -77.45
CA MET A 1 -40.43 41.64 -77.39
C MET A 1 -39.22 41.84 -76.51
N SER A 2 -39.21 41.29 -75.29
CA SER A 2 -38.03 41.05 -74.43
C SER A 2 -38.52 40.67 -73.02
N CYS A 3 -39.23 39.55 -72.92
CA CYS A 3 -39.61 38.93 -71.65
C CYS A 3 -38.94 37.54 -71.50
N ALA A 4 -37.87 37.29 -72.27
CA ALA A 4 -37.24 35.98 -72.41
C ALA A 4 -35.81 35.92 -71.83
N LEU A 5 -35.35 36.94 -71.11
CA LEU A 5 -33.99 36.99 -70.55
C LEU A 5 -33.90 37.05 -69.02
N LEU A 6 -35.04 37.11 -68.31
CA LEU A 6 -35.05 37.17 -66.83
C LEU A 6 -35.11 35.79 -66.15
N TRP A 7 -35.54 34.75 -66.86
CA TRP A 7 -35.65 33.39 -66.31
C TRP A 7 -34.30 32.69 -66.05
N PRO A 8 -33.28 32.77 -66.92
CA PRO A 8 -32.01 32.07 -66.68
C PRO A 8 -31.14 32.77 -65.62
N LEU A 9 -31.31 34.08 -65.41
CA LEU A 9 -30.63 34.84 -64.35
C LEU A 9 -31.17 34.50 -62.96
N LEU A 10 -32.47 34.22 -62.84
CA LEU A 10 -33.09 33.78 -61.58
C LEU A 10 -32.64 32.36 -61.19
N GLN A 11 -32.49 31.46 -62.16
CA GLN A 11 -31.99 30.10 -61.92
C GLN A 11 -30.50 30.09 -61.53
N LEU A 12 -29.69 30.99 -62.09
CA LEU A 12 -28.28 31.14 -61.68
C LEU A 12 -28.15 31.73 -60.26
N LEU A 13 -29.05 32.66 -59.88
CA LEU A 13 -29.08 33.24 -58.54
C LEU A 13 -29.53 32.22 -57.48
N LEU A 14 -30.49 31.34 -57.80
CA LEU A 14 -30.90 30.25 -56.91
C LEU A 14 -29.84 29.14 -56.78
N LEU A 15 -29.03 28.88 -57.80
CA LEU A 15 -27.90 27.93 -57.75
C LEU A 15 -26.68 28.48 -56.99
N LEU A 16 -26.48 29.81 -56.98
CA LEU A 16 -25.41 30.46 -56.21
C LEU A 16 -25.77 30.62 -54.72
N LEU A 17 -27.05 30.51 -54.35
CA LEU A 17 -27.52 30.52 -52.95
C LEU A 17 -27.51 29.14 -52.29
N SER A 18 -27.34 28.04 -53.04
CA SER A 18 -27.29 26.68 -52.49
C SER A 18 -25.88 26.16 -52.16
N ALA A 19 -24.85 27.01 -52.26
CA ALA A 19 -23.48 26.68 -51.89
C ALA A 19 -23.02 27.55 -50.71
N ARG A 20 -23.65 27.37 -49.54
CA ARG A 20 -23.06 27.76 -48.26
C ARG A 20 -22.99 26.52 -47.37
N ASP A 21 -21.77 26.02 -47.26
CA ASP A 21 -21.21 25.36 -46.09
C ASP A 21 -22.15 24.38 -45.38
N GLY A 22 -22.02 23.11 -45.76
CA GLY A 22 -22.26 21.99 -44.86
C GLY A 22 -21.27 21.96 -43.70
N VAL A 23 -21.19 23.04 -42.91
CA VAL A 23 -20.86 22.89 -41.50
C VAL A 23 -22.09 22.21 -40.93
N ARG A 24 -22.00 20.89 -40.70
CA ARG A 24 -22.87 20.24 -39.72
C ARG A 24 -22.71 21.05 -38.44
N ALA A 25 -23.66 21.95 -38.17
CA ALA A 25 -23.85 22.46 -36.83
C ALA A 25 -23.93 21.20 -35.96
N ALA A 26 -23.00 21.08 -35.02
CA ALA A 26 -23.03 20.00 -34.04
C ALA A 26 -24.46 19.96 -33.52
N GLN A 27 -25.14 18.82 -33.66
CA GLN A 27 -26.45 18.64 -33.06
C GLN A 27 -26.34 19.12 -31.61
N PRO A 28 -27.28 19.95 -31.10
CA PRO A 28 -27.23 20.38 -29.72
C PRO A 28 -27.06 19.13 -28.86
N GLN A 29 -25.89 19.00 -28.23
CA GLN A 29 -25.61 17.86 -27.37
C GLN A 29 -26.69 17.84 -26.31
N ALA A 30 -27.39 16.71 -26.18
CA ALA A 30 -28.46 16.57 -25.20
C ALA A 30 -27.95 17.04 -23.83
N PRO A 31 -28.74 17.83 -23.09
CA PRO A 31 -28.35 18.26 -21.75
C PRO A 31 -28.06 17.02 -20.93
N GLY A 32 -26.83 16.92 -20.44
CA GLY A 32 -26.36 15.79 -19.64
C GLY A 32 -26.07 16.27 -18.22
N TYR A 33 -25.95 15.33 -17.29
CA TYR A 33 -25.46 15.64 -15.95
C TYR A 33 -24.53 14.53 -15.46
N LEU A 34 -23.61 14.90 -14.57
CA LEU A 34 -22.72 14.00 -13.88
C LEU A 34 -22.80 14.32 -12.39
N ILE A 35 -23.10 13.30 -11.59
CA ILE A 35 -23.10 13.40 -10.12
C ILE A 35 -22.01 12.46 -9.62
N ALA A 36 -21.11 12.99 -8.82
CA ALA A 36 -20.05 12.24 -8.16
C ALA A 36 -20.18 12.41 -6.65
N ALA A 37 -20.22 11.29 -5.93
CA ALA A 37 -20.28 11.25 -4.48
C ALA A 37 -19.33 10.16 -3.96
N PRO A 38 -18.85 10.27 -2.71
CA PRO A 38 -18.15 9.18 -2.04
C PRO A 38 -19.02 7.91 -2.01
N SER A 39 -18.42 6.74 -2.16
CA SER A 39 -19.16 5.48 -1.97
C SER A 39 -19.43 5.17 -0.48
N VAL A 40 -18.66 5.79 0.41
CA VAL A 40 -18.76 5.65 1.86
C VAL A 40 -18.94 7.03 2.50
N PHE A 41 -20.02 7.20 3.25
CA PHE A 41 -20.36 8.39 4.03
C PHE A 41 -20.02 8.13 5.50
N ARG A 42 -19.59 9.15 6.26
CA ARG A 42 -19.28 9.00 7.70
C ARG A 42 -20.31 9.70 8.57
N ALA A 43 -20.79 9.01 9.60
CA ALA A 43 -21.73 9.58 10.57
C ALA A 43 -21.10 10.80 11.28
N GLY A 44 -21.86 11.89 11.45
CA GLY A 44 -21.38 13.12 12.09
C GLY A 44 -20.50 14.03 11.22
N VAL A 45 -20.18 13.62 9.99
CA VAL A 45 -19.32 14.37 9.06
C VAL A 45 -20.16 15.05 7.98
N GLU A 46 -19.65 16.19 7.47
CA GLU A 46 -20.23 16.88 6.32
C GLU A 46 -19.65 16.30 5.03
N GLU A 47 -20.48 15.57 4.29
CA GLU A 47 -20.09 14.91 3.04
C GLU A 47 -20.40 15.82 1.83
N VAL A 48 -19.54 15.77 0.82
CA VAL A 48 -19.62 16.65 -0.36
C VAL A 48 -19.99 15.86 -1.60
N ILE A 49 -21.07 16.26 -2.26
CA ILE A 49 -21.56 15.69 -3.51
C ILE A 49 -21.27 16.69 -4.62
N SER A 50 -20.51 16.29 -5.63
CA SER A 50 -20.18 17.11 -6.79
C SER A 50 -21.20 16.90 -7.91
N VAL A 51 -21.70 17.99 -8.47
CA VAL A 51 -22.71 17.97 -9.54
C VAL A 51 -22.21 18.83 -10.68
N THR A 52 -22.19 18.24 -11.88
CA THR A 52 -21.90 18.92 -13.14
C THR A 52 -23.10 18.78 -14.06
N ILE A 53 -23.56 19.89 -14.61
CA ILE A 53 -24.68 19.98 -15.53
C ILE A 53 -24.11 20.48 -16.86
N PHE A 54 -24.16 19.65 -17.88
CA PHE A 54 -23.61 19.96 -19.19
C PHE A 54 -24.63 20.77 -20.00
N ASN A 55 -24.15 21.86 -20.61
CA ASN A 55 -24.92 22.69 -21.54
C ASN A 55 -26.21 23.29 -20.94
N SER A 56 -26.19 23.70 -19.66
CA SER A 56 -27.33 24.39 -19.03
C SER A 56 -27.12 25.91 -19.02
N PRO A 57 -27.93 26.70 -19.72
CA PRO A 57 -27.81 28.16 -19.70
C PRO A 57 -28.36 28.80 -18.41
N TRP A 58 -28.97 28.00 -17.53
CA TRP A 58 -29.72 28.47 -16.37
C TRP A 58 -29.30 27.70 -15.11
N GLU A 59 -29.44 28.35 -13.96
CA GLU A 59 -29.26 27.70 -12.66
C GLU A 59 -30.33 26.62 -12.44
N VAL A 60 -29.87 25.46 -11.97
CA VAL A 60 -30.71 24.34 -11.57
C VAL A 60 -30.67 24.21 -10.05
N ILE A 61 -31.84 24.08 -9.43
CA ILE A 61 -31.94 23.81 -8.00
C ILE A 61 -31.76 22.30 -7.80
N VAL A 62 -30.61 21.91 -7.26
CA VAL A 62 -30.29 20.51 -6.99
C VAL A 62 -30.57 20.19 -5.53
N GLN A 63 -31.31 19.11 -5.29
CA GLN A 63 -31.64 18.58 -3.98
C GLN A 63 -30.98 17.21 -3.83
N ALA A 64 -30.34 16.98 -2.68
CA ALA A 64 -29.76 15.71 -2.30
C ALA A 64 -30.36 15.26 -0.96
N GLN A 65 -30.74 13.99 -0.89
CA GLN A 65 -31.37 13.40 0.29
C GLN A 65 -30.76 12.04 0.57
N LEU A 66 -30.43 11.81 1.84
CA LEU A 66 -29.97 10.51 2.34
C LEU A 66 -31.12 9.83 3.08
N VAL A 67 -31.47 8.63 2.62
CA VAL A 67 -32.54 7.80 3.19
C VAL A 67 -31.89 6.59 3.85
N ALA A 68 -32.10 6.39 5.15
CA ALA A 68 -31.63 5.21 5.87
C ALA A 68 -32.82 4.50 6.50
N GLN A 69 -32.84 3.17 6.46
CA GLN A 69 -33.93 2.35 7.01
C GLN A 69 -35.33 2.72 6.45
N GLY A 70 -35.40 3.22 5.22
CA GLY A 70 -36.65 3.64 4.57
C GLY A 70 -37.07 5.09 4.86
N GLU A 71 -36.44 5.76 5.82
CA GLU A 71 -36.78 7.12 6.25
C GLU A 71 -35.75 8.15 5.79
N PRO A 72 -36.16 9.37 5.38
CA PRO A 72 -35.24 10.44 5.04
C PRO A 72 -34.56 10.98 6.30
N VAL A 73 -33.23 10.83 6.40
CA VAL A 73 -32.50 11.26 7.61
C VAL A 73 -31.89 12.66 7.46
N VAL A 74 -31.50 13.03 6.25
CA VAL A 74 -30.96 14.37 5.97
C VAL A 74 -31.23 14.76 4.52
N GLN A 75 -31.50 16.05 4.32
CA GLN A 75 -31.70 16.66 3.02
C GLN A 75 -30.95 17.99 2.96
N SER A 76 -30.42 18.29 1.77
CA SER A 76 -29.74 19.55 1.47
C SER A 76 -30.08 19.99 0.04
N GLN A 77 -29.98 21.27 -0.23
CA GLN A 77 -30.24 21.83 -1.56
C GLN A 77 -29.30 22.99 -1.89
N GLY A 78 -29.09 23.23 -3.19
CA GLY A 78 -28.27 24.33 -3.68
C GLY A 78 -28.59 24.65 -5.14
N ALA A 79 -28.43 25.92 -5.50
CA ALA A 79 -28.49 26.37 -6.89
C ALA A 79 -27.13 26.14 -7.55
N ILE A 80 -27.12 25.46 -8.69
CA ILE A 80 -25.89 25.08 -9.41
C ILE A 80 -26.02 25.53 -10.88
N LEU A 81 -25.01 26.28 -11.33
CA LEU A 81 -24.78 26.64 -12.73
C LEU A 81 -23.49 25.93 -13.19
N ASP A 82 -23.57 25.14 -14.25
CA ASP A 82 -22.50 24.29 -14.81
C ASP A 82 -21.87 23.28 -13.84
N LYS A 83 -21.20 23.74 -12.78
CA LYS A 83 -20.52 22.91 -11.78
C LYS A 83 -20.75 23.47 -10.38
N GLY A 84 -21.07 22.60 -9.44
CA GLY A 84 -21.26 22.97 -8.05
C GLY A 84 -21.21 21.77 -7.12
N THR A 85 -21.37 22.04 -5.83
CA THR A 85 -21.32 21.01 -4.78
C THR A 85 -22.49 21.17 -3.82
N ILE A 86 -23.08 20.05 -3.42
CA ILE A 86 -24.05 19.98 -2.33
C ILE A 86 -23.38 19.35 -1.13
N LYS A 87 -23.48 20.01 0.03
CA LYS A 87 -22.96 19.49 1.29
C LYS A 87 -24.08 18.88 2.11
N LEU A 88 -23.84 17.70 2.67
CA LEU A 88 -24.82 16.91 3.39
C LEU A 88 -24.22 16.47 4.72
N LYS A 89 -24.72 17.03 5.83
CA LYS A 89 -24.27 16.70 7.18
C LYS A 89 -24.93 15.42 7.67
N VAL A 90 -24.18 14.33 7.66
CA VAL A 90 -24.70 13.01 8.05
C VAL A 90 -24.94 12.98 9.57
N PRO A 91 -26.13 12.60 10.05
CA PRO A 91 -26.40 12.48 11.48
C PRO A 91 -25.50 11.43 12.18
N THR A 92 -25.16 11.68 13.45
CA THR A 92 -24.43 10.73 14.30
C THR A 92 -25.28 9.50 14.62
N GLY A 93 -24.66 8.34 14.76
CA GLY A 93 -25.35 7.09 15.13
C GLY A 93 -25.96 6.30 13.96
N LEU A 94 -25.83 6.81 12.73
CA LEU A 94 -26.15 6.05 11.51
C LEU A 94 -25.05 5.04 11.20
N ARG A 95 -25.44 3.84 10.75
CA ARG A 95 -24.52 2.79 10.27
C ARG A 95 -25.21 1.89 9.25
N GLY A 96 -24.44 1.36 8.31
CA GLY A 96 -24.91 0.37 7.33
C GLY A 96 -25.30 0.99 5.99
N GLN A 97 -26.16 0.32 5.22
CA GLN A 97 -26.54 0.79 3.89
C GLN A 97 -27.58 1.93 3.96
N ALA A 98 -27.42 2.92 3.09
CA ALA A 98 -28.34 4.02 2.89
C ALA A 98 -28.54 4.29 1.39
N LEU A 99 -29.61 4.98 1.04
CA LEU A 99 -29.93 5.34 -0.33
C LEU A 99 -29.75 6.85 -0.50
N LEU A 100 -28.81 7.24 -1.37
CA LEU A 100 -28.62 8.63 -1.77
C LEU A 100 -29.51 8.93 -2.97
N LYS A 101 -30.45 9.87 -2.81
CA LYS A 101 -31.32 10.38 -3.86
C LYS A 101 -30.88 11.79 -4.23
N VAL A 102 -30.69 12.06 -5.52
CA VAL A 102 -30.32 13.38 -6.02
C VAL A 102 -31.18 13.75 -7.21
N TRP A 103 -31.79 14.93 -7.17
CA TRP A 103 -32.62 15.43 -8.28
C TRP A 103 -32.46 16.93 -8.47
N GLY A 104 -32.58 17.36 -9.72
CA GLY A 104 -32.50 18.76 -10.12
C GLY A 104 -33.86 19.26 -10.61
N ARG A 105 -34.23 20.49 -10.24
CA ARG A 105 -35.42 21.17 -10.76
C ARG A 105 -35.02 22.47 -11.46
N GLY A 106 -35.56 22.69 -12.65
CA GLY A 106 -35.41 23.94 -13.37
C GLY A 106 -36.28 25.03 -12.75
N ARG A 107 -35.86 26.30 -12.89
CA ARG A 107 -36.61 27.44 -12.33
C ARG A 107 -37.98 27.67 -13.00
N GLN A 108 -38.19 27.13 -14.20
CA GLN A 108 -39.38 27.33 -15.03
C GLN A 108 -40.18 26.03 -15.35
N ALA A 109 -39.80 24.87 -14.80
CA ALA A 109 -40.48 23.61 -15.12
C ALA A 109 -41.53 23.24 -14.05
N GLU A 110 -42.77 23.05 -14.50
CA GLU A 110 -43.88 22.47 -13.74
C GLU A 110 -43.62 20.97 -13.47
N GLU A 111 -43.75 20.61 -12.19
CA GLU A 111 -43.83 19.28 -11.56
C GLU A 111 -42.71 18.24 -11.75
N GLU A 112 -42.10 18.08 -12.93
CA GLU A 112 -41.10 17.01 -13.15
C GLU A 112 -39.63 17.43 -12.94
N PRO A 113 -38.81 16.62 -12.25
CA PRO A 113 -37.39 16.90 -12.07
C PRO A 113 -36.62 16.76 -13.39
N LEU A 114 -35.74 17.72 -13.70
CA LEU A 114 -34.84 17.69 -14.86
C LEU A 114 -33.98 16.42 -14.91
N PHE A 115 -33.63 15.93 -13.72
CA PHE A 115 -33.03 14.62 -13.54
C PHE A 115 -33.36 14.11 -12.15
N HIS A 116 -33.46 12.79 -12.02
CA HIS A 116 -33.62 12.10 -10.75
C HIS A 116 -32.82 10.80 -10.81
N ASN A 117 -31.88 10.64 -9.89
CA ASN A 117 -31.09 9.42 -9.77
C ASN A 117 -30.96 9.03 -8.30
N GLN A 118 -30.78 7.73 -8.09
CA GLN A 118 -30.57 7.17 -6.77
C GLN A 118 -29.48 6.10 -6.80
N THR A 119 -28.68 6.01 -5.74
CA THR A 119 -27.57 5.06 -5.63
C THR A 119 -27.43 4.61 -4.19
N SER A 120 -27.11 3.33 -3.98
CA SER A 120 -26.82 2.80 -2.65
C SER A 120 -25.43 3.25 -2.19
N VAL A 121 -25.35 3.77 -0.97
CA VAL A 121 -24.11 4.21 -0.32
C VAL A 121 -23.97 3.53 1.04
N THR A 122 -22.74 3.34 1.49
CA THR A 122 -22.48 2.77 2.82
C THR A 122 -22.20 3.89 3.82
N VAL A 123 -22.83 3.84 5.00
CA VAL A 123 -22.56 4.76 6.10
C VAL A 123 -21.69 4.06 7.14
N ASP A 124 -20.48 4.59 7.35
CA ASP A 124 -19.57 4.19 8.44
C ASP A 124 -19.94 4.97 9.71
N GLY A 125 -20.07 4.25 10.83
CA GLY A 125 -20.36 4.83 12.14
C GLY A 125 -19.19 5.62 12.73
N ARG A 126 -17.98 5.46 12.18
CA ARG A 126 -16.76 6.13 12.64
C ARG A 126 -16.69 7.59 12.16
N GLY A 127 -17.33 8.48 12.92
CA GLY A 127 -17.32 9.93 12.68
C GLY A 127 -16.06 10.64 13.17
N ALA A 128 -15.32 10.03 14.09
CA ALA A 128 -14.11 10.60 14.68
C ALA A 128 -13.06 9.51 14.97
N SER A 129 -11.82 9.93 15.20
CA SER A 129 -10.68 9.08 15.54
C SER A 129 -10.21 9.39 16.95
N VAL A 130 -9.79 8.35 17.68
CA VAL A 130 -9.27 8.47 19.05
C VAL A 130 -7.82 8.01 19.07
N PHE A 131 -6.94 8.84 19.62
CA PHE A 131 -5.55 8.52 19.86
C PHE A 131 -5.28 8.48 21.36
N ILE A 132 -4.60 7.44 21.83
CA ILE A 132 -4.27 7.24 23.24
C ILE A 132 -2.75 7.28 23.39
N GLN A 133 -2.26 8.13 24.29
CA GLN A 133 -0.85 8.29 24.61
C GLN A 133 -0.61 8.10 26.10
N THR A 134 0.51 7.47 26.44
CA THR A 134 1.01 7.32 27.81
C THR A 134 2.31 8.12 27.97
N ASP A 135 2.65 8.51 29.20
CA ASP A 135 3.90 9.23 29.49
C ASP A 135 5.15 8.35 29.36
N LYS A 136 4.99 7.02 29.54
CA LYS A 136 6.06 6.02 29.40
C LYS A 136 5.53 4.76 28.69
N PRO A 137 6.40 4.01 27.99
CA PRO A 137 6.05 2.70 27.46
C PRO A 137 6.10 1.59 28.52
N VAL A 138 6.97 1.74 29.53
CA VAL A 138 7.20 0.74 30.59
C VAL A 138 7.04 1.38 31.98
N TYR A 139 6.30 0.71 32.86
CA TYR A 139 6.03 1.12 34.23
C TYR A 139 6.52 0.09 35.25
N ARG A 140 6.85 0.57 36.45
CA ARG A 140 7.19 -0.26 37.61
C ARG A 140 5.99 -0.35 38.55
N PRO A 141 5.97 -1.33 39.46
CA PRO A 141 5.08 -1.29 40.61
C PRO A 141 5.15 0.07 41.33
N GLN A 142 4.03 0.54 41.87
CA GLN A 142 3.86 1.87 42.49
C GLN A 142 3.97 3.09 41.55
N HIS A 143 4.26 2.91 40.26
CA HIS A 143 4.21 4.03 39.33
C HIS A 143 2.76 4.47 39.05
N ARG A 144 2.59 5.74 38.72
CA ARG A 144 1.33 6.28 38.20
C ARG A 144 1.40 6.36 36.68
N VAL A 145 0.48 5.69 36.00
CA VAL A 145 0.29 5.75 34.55
C VAL A 145 -0.46 7.04 34.24
N LEU A 146 0.16 7.95 33.48
CA LEU A 146 -0.49 9.16 32.99
C LEU A 146 -0.93 8.94 31.55
N ILE A 147 -2.20 9.19 31.27
CA ILE A 147 -2.84 8.87 29.99
C ILE A 147 -3.45 10.14 29.43
N SER A 148 -3.23 10.38 28.15
CA SER A 148 -3.87 11.45 27.36
C SER A 148 -4.62 10.83 26.19
N ILE A 149 -5.90 11.15 26.09
CA ILE A 149 -6.78 10.71 25.00
C ILE A 149 -7.11 11.93 24.15
N PHE A 150 -6.86 11.82 22.84
CA PHE A 150 -7.14 12.85 21.84
C PHE A 150 -8.25 12.39 20.91
N THR A 151 -9.29 13.21 20.74
CA THR A 151 -10.43 12.93 19.87
C THR A 151 -10.48 13.94 18.73
N VAL A 152 -10.41 13.48 17.49
CA VAL A 152 -10.35 14.33 16.29
C VAL A 152 -11.29 13.88 15.18
N SER A 153 -11.73 14.81 14.34
CA SER A 153 -12.48 14.53 13.12
C SER A 153 -11.56 14.05 11.99
N PRO A 154 -12.10 13.58 10.85
CA PRO A 154 -11.29 13.22 9.68
C PRO A 154 -10.42 14.38 9.15
N ASP A 155 -10.85 15.62 9.37
CA ASP A 155 -10.09 16.83 9.02
C ASP A 155 -9.07 17.23 10.12
N LEU A 156 -8.78 16.32 11.05
CA LEU A 156 -7.86 16.50 12.18
C LEU A 156 -8.25 17.66 13.13
N ARG A 157 -9.54 18.02 13.18
CA ARG A 157 -10.05 19.04 14.10
C ARG A 157 -10.52 18.40 15.41
N PRO A 158 -10.35 19.05 16.57
CA PRO A 158 -10.75 18.46 17.84
C PRO A 158 -12.26 18.25 17.96
N VAL A 159 -12.67 17.12 18.52
CA VAL A 159 -14.08 16.72 18.70
C VAL A 159 -14.37 16.60 20.20
N ASN A 160 -15.34 17.35 20.70
CA ASN A 160 -15.73 17.37 22.12
C ASN A 160 -16.93 16.45 22.41
N GLU A 161 -16.82 15.18 22.03
CA GLU A 161 -17.84 14.17 22.33
C GLU A 161 -17.55 13.42 23.63
N LYS A 162 -18.58 12.79 24.19
CA LYS A 162 -18.42 11.95 25.38
C LYS A 162 -17.71 10.66 24.98
N LEU A 163 -16.82 10.20 25.85
CA LEU A 163 -16.13 8.92 25.70
C LEU A 163 -16.17 8.12 27.01
N GLU A 164 -15.95 6.82 26.89
CA GLU A 164 -15.72 5.94 28.03
C GLU A 164 -14.31 5.36 27.91
N ALA A 165 -13.64 5.12 29.02
CA ALA A 165 -12.31 4.52 29.00
C ALA A 165 -12.17 3.50 30.12
N TYR A 166 -11.39 2.45 29.90
CA TYR A 166 -11.08 1.46 30.91
C TYR A 166 -9.68 0.87 30.72
N ILE A 167 -9.13 0.31 31.78
CA ILE A 167 -7.83 -0.39 31.75
C ILE A 167 -8.06 -1.87 32.04
N GLN A 168 -7.40 -2.72 31.26
CA GLN A 168 -7.39 -4.16 31.41
C GLN A 168 -5.98 -4.64 31.78
N ASP A 169 -5.92 -5.53 32.77
CA ASP A 169 -4.68 -6.21 33.15
C ASP A 169 -4.32 -7.34 32.15
N PRO A 170 -3.12 -7.92 32.22
CA PRO A 170 -2.70 -9.01 31.34
C PRO A 170 -3.58 -10.28 31.45
N ARG A 171 -4.38 -10.41 32.51
CA ARG A 171 -5.31 -11.53 32.74
C ARG A 171 -6.69 -11.26 32.17
N GLY A 172 -6.91 -10.11 31.55
CA GLY A 172 -8.21 -9.73 30.99
C GLY A 172 -9.17 -9.07 31.98
N SER A 173 -8.73 -8.78 33.21
CA SER A 173 -9.56 -8.16 34.25
C SER A 173 -9.61 -6.64 34.06
N ARG A 174 -10.81 -6.06 34.10
CA ARG A 174 -10.99 -4.60 34.07
C ARG A 174 -10.65 -4.01 35.43
N MET A 175 -9.58 -3.23 35.50
CA MET A 175 -9.04 -2.69 36.75
C MET A 175 -9.69 -1.36 37.14
N ILE A 176 -10.06 -0.55 36.15
CA ILE A 176 -10.76 0.71 36.36
C ILE A 176 -11.58 1.04 35.11
N GLU A 177 -12.70 1.72 35.30
CA GLU A 177 -13.59 2.19 34.26
C GLU A 177 -13.98 3.64 34.56
N TRP A 178 -13.82 4.51 33.57
CA TRP A 178 -14.26 5.90 33.59
C TRP A 178 -15.41 6.07 32.60
N ARG A 179 -16.60 6.35 33.12
CA ARG A 179 -17.81 6.59 32.32
C ARG A 179 -18.06 8.07 32.13
N HIS A 180 -18.70 8.42 31.02
CA HIS A 180 -19.13 9.78 30.70
C HIS A 180 -18.01 10.82 30.73
N LEU A 181 -16.80 10.45 30.31
CA LEU A 181 -15.68 11.39 30.21
C LEU A 181 -16.01 12.47 29.17
N LYS A 182 -15.87 13.72 29.57
CA LYS A 182 -15.97 14.88 28.68
C LYS A 182 -14.58 15.50 28.52
N PRO A 183 -14.12 15.76 27.29
CA PRO A 183 -12.87 16.47 27.05
C PRO A 183 -12.85 17.82 27.78
N PHE A 184 -11.72 18.12 28.43
CA PHE A 184 -11.57 19.35 29.23
C PHE A 184 -11.46 20.59 28.33
N CYS A 185 -10.65 20.50 27.28
CA CYS A 185 -10.65 21.40 26.14
C CYS A 185 -10.25 20.62 24.91
N CYS A 186 -10.70 21.10 23.74
CA CYS A 186 -9.95 20.88 22.52
C CYS A 186 -9.80 19.38 22.15
N GLY A 187 -10.79 18.54 22.50
CA GLY A 187 -10.73 17.09 22.26
C GLY A 187 -9.73 16.32 23.13
N ILE A 188 -9.23 16.89 24.23
CA ILE A 188 -8.24 16.24 25.11
C ILE A 188 -8.88 15.80 26.44
N THR A 189 -8.64 14.55 26.81
CA THR A 189 -9.02 13.97 28.10
C THR A 189 -7.82 13.37 28.79
N ASN A 190 -7.48 13.87 29.98
CA ASN A 190 -6.35 13.39 30.78
C ASN A 190 -6.85 12.46 31.90
N LEU A 191 -6.24 11.29 32.01
CA LEU A 191 -6.55 10.28 33.02
C LEU A 191 -5.28 9.88 33.77
N SER A 192 -5.45 9.37 34.99
CA SER A 192 -4.34 8.83 35.77
C SER A 192 -4.74 7.56 36.49
N PHE A 193 -3.87 6.55 36.45
CA PHE A 193 -4.08 5.27 37.10
C PHE A 193 -2.86 4.89 37.95
N PRO A 194 -2.99 4.77 39.28
CA PRO A 194 -1.91 4.30 40.14
C PRO A 194 -1.79 2.76 40.07
N LEU A 195 -0.58 2.24 39.83
CA LEU A 195 -0.30 0.81 39.92
C LEU A 195 -0.09 0.38 41.38
N SER A 196 -0.53 -0.84 41.72
CA SER A 196 -0.31 -1.43 43.05
C SER A 196 1.18 -1.68 43.31
N ASP A 197 1.50 -2.05 44.56
CA ASP A 197 2.78 -2.61 44.99
C ASP A 197 3.09 -3.97 44.36
N GLN A 198 2.05 -4.78 44.16
CA GLN A 198 2.12 -6.11 43.56
C GLN A 198 1.20 -6.19 42.33
N PRO A 199 1.45 -5.42 41.26
CA PRO A 199 0.66 -5.51 40.05
C PRO A 199 1.00 -6.79 39.29
N VAL A 200 0.07 -7.28 38.47
CA VAL A 200 0.37 -8.33 37.49
C VAL A 200 1.39 -7.79 36.49
N LEU A 201 2.52 -8.48 36.35
CA LEU A 201 3.55 -8.12 35.38
C LEU A 201 3.12 -8.58 33.98
N GLY A 202 3.50 -7.81 32.95
CA GLY A 202 3.21 -8.09 31.55
C GLY A 202 2.59 -6.89 30.84
N GLU A 203 1.92 -7.16 29.72
CA GLU A 203 1.29 -6.16 28.87
C GLU A 203 -0.13 -5.81 29.35
N TRP A 204 -0.35 -4.53 29.61
CA TRP A 204 -1.64 -3.96 30.02
C TRP A 204 -2.25 -3.18 28.85
N PHE A 205 -3.57 -3.10 28.80
CA PHE A 205 -4.29 -2.41 27.73
C PHE A 205 -5.17 -1.27 28.27
N ILE A 206 -5.10 -0.12 27.61
CA ILE A 206 -6.01 0.99 27.77
C ILE A 206 -7.00 0.93 26.62
N PHE A 207 -8.29 0.94 26.92
CA PHE A 207 -9.36 1.01 25.94
C PHE A 207 -10.11 2.33 26.07
N ALA A 208 -10.44 2.94 24.94
CA ALA A 208 -11.33 4.10 24.85
C ALA A 208 -12.48 3.75 23.90
N GLU A 209 -13.71 3.96 24.34
CA GLU A 209 -14.92 3.72 23.57
C GLU A 209 -15.60 5.05 23.24
N MET A 210 -15.89 5.24 21.95
CA MET A 210 -16.55 6.44 21.43
C MET A 210 -17.40 6.05 20.22
N GLN A 211 -18.65 6.52 20.17
CA GLN A 211 -19.59 6.23 19.07
C GLN A 211 -19.78 4.71 18.80
N GLY A 212 -19.63 3.86 19.82
CA GLY A 212 -19.72 2.39 19.68
C GLY A 212 -18.49 1.74 19.03
N HIS A 213 -17.39 2.49 18.89
CA HIS A 213 -16.10 2.00 18.42
C HIS A 213 -15.07 2.03 19.54
N THR A 214 -14.26 0.97 19.62
CA THR A 214 -13.24 0.79 20.64
C THR A 214 -11.85 0.99 20.05
N TYR A 215 -11.04 1.79 20.73
CA TYR A 215 -9.65 2.10 20.42
C TYR A 215 -8.77 1.63 21.56
N ASN A 216 -7.59 1.08 21.27
CA ASN A 216 -6.72 0.54 22.30
C ASN A 216 -5.27 1.03 22.19
N LYS A 217 -4.57 0.97 23.32
CA LYS A 217 -3.13 1.20 23.42
C LYS A 217 -2.57 0.34 24.54
N SER A 218 -1.47 -0.37 24.27
CA SER A 218 -0.78 -1.15 25.29
C SER A 218 0.35 -0.39 25.97
N PHE A 219 0.65 -0.79 27.20
CA PHE A 219 1.83 -0.41 27.96
C PHE A 219 2.31 -1.59 28.78
N GLU A 220 3.60 -1.63 29.12
CA GLU A 220 4.18 -2.76 29.81
C GLU A 220 4.43 -2.48 31.29
N VAL A 221 4.14 -3.45 32.16
CA VAL A 221 4.46 -3.39 33.59
C VAL A 221 5.46 -4.47 33.91
N GLN A 222 6.65 -4.07 34.33
CA GLN A 222 7.72 -4.99 34.70
C GLN A 222 8.37 -4.55 36.02
N LYS A 223 9.02 -5.51 36.70
CA LYS A 223 9.93 -5.20 37.81
C LYS A 223 11.22 -4.61 37.24
N TYR A 224 11.14 -3.39 36.71
CA TYR A 224 12.24 -2.80 35.97
C TYR A 224 13.35 -2.37 36.94
N VAL A 225 14.53 -2.97 36.79
CA VAL A 225 15.80 -2.44 37.29
C VAL A 225 16.40 -1.63 36.16
N LEU A 226 16.72 -0.37 36.42
CA LEU A 226 17.40 0.46 35.42
C LEU A 226 18.72 -0.21 35.02
N PRO A 227 18.92 -0.54 33.74
CA PRO A 227 20.18 -1.11 33.28
C PRO A 227 21.32 -0.13 33.60
N LYS A 228 22.43 -0.65 34.11
CA LYS A 228 23.58 0.18 34.51
C LYS A 228 24.33 0.76 33.30
N PHE A 229 24.22 0.08 32.16
CA PHE A 229 24.84 0.44 30.90
C PHE A 229 23.94 0.02 29.74
N GLU A 230 24.06 0.73 28.63
CA GLU A 230 23.39 0.40 27.37
C GLU A 230 24.29 -0.52 26.53
N LEU A 231 23.66 -1.43 25.81
CA LEU A 231 24.31 -2.34 24.87
C LEU A 231 23.63 -2.19 23.51
N LEU A 232 24.39 -1.79 22.50
CA LEU A 232 23.93 -1.57 21.14
C LEU A 232 24.68 -2.50 20.20
N ILE A 233 23.94 -3.10 19.26
CA ILE A 233 24.49 -3.92 18.18
C ILE A 233 24.28 -3.10 16.91
N ASP A 234 25.36 -2.85 16.18
CA ASP A 234 25.36 -2.17 14.89
C ASP A 234 25.79 -3.18 13.82
N PRO A 235 24.85 -3.93 13.23
CA PRO A 235 25.15 -4.90 12.19
C PRO A 235 25.23 -4.23 10.80
N PRO A 236 25.74 -4.95 9.77
CA PRO A 236 25.63 -4.49 8.38
C PRO A 236 24.16 -4.38 7.96
N ARG A 237 23.87 -3.49 7.00
CA ARG A 237 22.49 -3.25 6.55
C ARG A 237 21.83 -4.46 5.91
N TYR A 238 22.62 -5.25 5.18
CA TYR A 238 22.25 -6.51 4.56
C TYR A 238 23.53 -7.27 4.23
N ILE A 239 23.42 -8.59 4.06
CA ILE A 239 24.55 -9.40 3.62
C ILE A 239 24.64 -9.34 2.09
N ARG A 240 25.76 -8.84 1.57
CA ARG A 240 26.01 -8.68 0.13
C ARG A 240 26.45 -9.99 -0.50
N ASP A 241 27.39 -10.66 0.15
CA ASP A 241 27.96 -11.91 -0.33
C ASP A 241 27.84 -12.95 0.79
N LEU A 242 27.33 -14.12 0.45
CA LEU A 242 27.16 -15.22 1.40
C LEU A 242 28.48 -15.95 1.66
N ASP A 243 29.44 -15.86 0.74
CA ASP A 243 30.75 -16.47 0.85
C ASP A 243 31.78 -15.59 1.59
N ALA A 244 31.51 -14.28 1.68
CA ALA A 244 32.31 -13.34 2.45
C ALA A 244 31.74 -13.15 3.87
N CYS A 245 32.62 -12.73 4.79
CA CYS A 245 32.20 -12.30 6.12
C CYS A 245 32.04 -10.78 6.14
N GLU A 246 30.94 -10.32 6.72
CA GLU A 246 30.66 -8.90 6.92
C GLU A 246 30.94 -8.50 8.37
N THR A 247 31.39 -7.27 8.62
CA THR A 247 31.72 -6.82 9.98
C THR A 247 30.51 -6.18 10.67
N GLY A 248 30.22 -6.61 11.90
CA GLY A 248 29.31 -5.93 12.82
C GLY A 248 30.05 -5.35 14.03
N THR A 249 29.48 -4.36 14.70
CA THR A 249 30.06 -3.73 15.89
C THR A 249 29.12 -3.85 17.08
N VAL A 250 29.65 -4.19 18.25
CA VAL A 250 28.92 -4.10 19.53
C VAL A 250 29.49 -2.94 20.35
N ARG A 251 28.61 -2.05 20.83
CA ARG A 251 28.96 -0.91 21.68
C ARG A 251 28.31 -1.05 23.05
N ALA A 252 29.12 -0.93 24.10
CA ALA A 252 28.71 -1.01 25.49
C ALA A 252 29.15 0.24 26.26
N ARG A 253 28.19 1.02 26.76
CA ARG A 253 28.46 2.31 27.42
C ARG A 253 27.62 2.45 28.68
N TYR A 254 28.25 2.85 29.79
CA TYR A 254 27.50 3.16 31.01
C TYR A 254 26.54 4.32 30.79
N THR A 255 25.46 4.39 31.57
CA THR A 255 24.48 5.49 31.49
C THR A 255 25.08 6.89 31.70
N PHE A 256 26.26 6.97 32.32
CA PHE A 256 27.06 8.19 32.51
C PHE A 256 28.15 8.40 31.43
N GLY A 257 28.13 7.62 30.34
CA GLY A 257 28.92 7.85 29.14
C GLY A 257 30.30 7.16 29.05
N LYS A 258 30.80 6.53 30.12
CA LYS A 258 32.10 5.82 30.07
C LYS A 258 32.00 4.46 29.37
N PRO A 259 33.08 3.98 28.72
CA PRO A 259 33.10 2.66 28.09
C PRO A 259 33.01 1.54 29.13
N VAL A 260 32.30 0.47 28.80
CA VAL A 260 32.20 -0.73 29.63
C VAL A 260 33.36 -1.67 29.28
N ALA A 261 34.11 -2.09 30.30
CA ALA A 261 35.11 -3.15 30.17
C ALA A 261 34.52 -4.47 30.68
N GLY A 262 34.66 -5.55 29.91
CA GLY A 262 34.04 -6.83 30.27
C GLY A 262 34.29 -7.97 29.28
N ALA A 263 33.59 -9.08 29.48
CA ALA A 263 33.51 -10.17 28.51
C ALA A 263 32.25 -10.02 27.66
N LEU A 264 32.40 -10.21 26.35
CA LEU A 264 31.35 -10.16 25.35
C LEU A 264 31.15 -11.56 24.77
N THR A 265 29.93 -12.08 24.84
CA THR A 265 29.52 -13.32 24.19
C THR A 265 28.48 -12.99 23.13
N ILE A 266 28.77 -13.33 21.88
CA ILE A 266 27.89 -13.13 20.73
C ILE A 266 27.41 -14.51 20.26
N ASN A 267 26.10 -14.65 20.10
CA ASN A 267 25.46 -15.83 19.51
C ASN A 267 24.71 -15.40 18.25
N MET A 268 25.06 -15.98 17.11
CA MET A 268 24.50 -15.63 15.80
C MET A 268 23.85 -16.86 15.16
N THR A 269 22.69 -16.66 14.56
CA THR A 269 21.99 -17.68 13.77
C THR A 269 21.36 -17.06 12.53
N ALA A 270 21.43 -17.72 11.39
CA ALA A 270 20.63 -17.36 10.23
C ALA A 270 19.28 -18.08 10.28
N ASN A 271 18.18 -17.33 10.33
CA ASN A 271 16.82 -17.86 10.42
C ASN A 271 16.07 -17.53 9.13
N GLY A 272 15.41 -18.51 8.51
CA GLY A 272 14.53 -18.28 7.38
C GLY A 272 13.28 -17.47 7.78
N VAL A 273 12.70 -16.76 6.82
CA VAL A 273 11.53 -15.88 7.04
C VAL A 273 10.38 -16.32 6.12
N GLY A 274 9.15 -16.23 6.62
CA GLY A 274 7.95 -16.59 5.87
C GLY A 274 7.86 -18.10 5.66
N TYR A 275 7.81 -18.53 4.40
CA TYR A 275 7.76 -19.95 4.03
C TYR A 275 8.96 -20.74 4.58
N TYR A 276 10.14 -20.10 4.67
CA TYR A 276 11.38 -20.69 5.19
C TYR A 276 11.52 -20.60 6.71
N SER A 277 10.47 -20.22 7.46
CA SER A 277 10.54 -20.05 8.92
C SER A 277 10.97 -21.30 9.69
N HIS A 278 10.82 -22.48 9.11
CA HIS A 278 11.27 -23.76 9.66
C HIS A 278 12.77 -24.02 9.42
N GLU A 279 13.41 -23.29 8.50
CA GLU A 279 14.83 -23.40 8.21
C GLU A 279 15.62 -22.55 9.19
N VAL A 280 16.19 -23.20 10.21
CA VAL A 280 17.05 -22.58 11.20
C VAL A 280 18.49 -23.03 10.96
N GLY A 281 19.36 -22.06 10.74
CA GLY A 281 20.78 -22.27 10.56
C GLY A 281 21.49 -22.75 11.83
N ARG A 282 22.77 -23.07 11.70
CA ARG A 282 23.64 -23.42 12.82
C ARG A 282 23.93 -22.18 13.67
N THR A 283 23.99 -22.39 14.98
CA THR A 283 24.39 -21.38 15.96
C THR A 283 25.90 -21.21 15.94
N VAL A 284 26.36 -19.97 15.79
CA VAL A 284 27.77 -19.59 15.89
C VAL A 284 27.96 -18.77 17.15
N LEU A 285 28.73 -19.29 18.10
CA LEU A 285 29.03 -18.62 19.36
C LEU A 285 30.48 -18.12 19.37
N ARG A 286 30.67 -16.84 19.70
CA ARG A 286 31.97 -16.18 19.82
C ARG A 286 32.08 -15.45 21.14
N THR A 287 33.21 -15.60 21.81
CA THR A 287 33.48 -14.92 23.09
C THR A 287 34.78 -14.12 22.98
N THR A 288 34.70 -12.82 23.27
CA THR A 288 35.82 -11.88 23.21
C THR A 288 35.79 -10.93 24.41
N LYS A 289 36.83 -10.11 24.57
CA LYS A 289 36.83 -9.02 25.56
C LYS A 289 36.36 -7.74 24.88
N ILE A 290 35.58 -6.92 25.57
CA ILE A 290 35.10 -5.62 25.08
C ILE A 290 35.64 -4.50 25.97
N LEU A 291 36.05 -3.40 25.32
CA LEU A 291 36.36 -2.13 25.98
C LEU A 291 35.60 -1.01 25.25
N GLY A 292 34.36 -0.79 25.64
CA GLY A 292 33.49 0.21 25.04
C GLY A 292 32.92 -0.19 23.68
N SER A 293 33.76 -0.59 22.73
CA SER A 293 33.36 -1.03 21.38
C SER A 293 34.20 -2.23 20.95
N GLN A 294 33.58 -3.20 20.29
CA GLN A 294 34.27 -4.37 19.74
C GLN A 294 33.61 -4.81 18.43
N ASP A 295 34.43 -5.00 17.41
CA ASP A 295 33.99 -5.52 16.11
C ASP A 295 34.02 -7.06 16.10
N PHE A 296 33.13 -7.65 15.30
CA PHE A 296 32.98 -9.09 15.11
C PHE A 296 32.58 -9.41 13.67
N ASP A 297 32.98 -10.59 13.19
CA ASP A 297 32.69 -11.04 11.83
C ASP A 297 31.41 -11.88 11.79
N ILE A 298 30.56 -11.58 10.81
CA ILE A 298 29.32 -12.26 10.49
C ILE A 298 29.55 -13.06 9.21
N CYS A 299 29.89 -14.34 9.38
CA CYS A 299 30.11 -15.28 8.27
C CYS A 299 28.85 -16.12 8.07
N VAL A 300 28.02 -15.78 7.08
CA VAL A 300 26.75 -16.48 6.85
C VAL A 300 26.94 -17.93 6.39
N ARG A 301 28.02 -18.20 5.65
CA ARG A 301 28.41 -19.55 5.24
C ARG A 301 28.53 -20.55 6.40
N ASP A 302 28.94 -20.10 7.58
CA ASP A 302 29.06 -20.96 8.76
C ASP A 302 27.69 -21.26 9.40
N MET A 303 26.69 -20.41 9.14
CA MET A 303 25.35 -20.48 9.71
C MET A 303 24.37 -21.23 8.79
N ILE A 304 24.48 -21.06 7.47
CA ILE A 304 23.53 -21.60 6.50
C ILE A 304 24.02 -22.96 5.97
N PRO A 305 23.18 -24.02 5.94
CA PRO A 305 23.51 -25.28 5.27
C PRO A 305 23.82 -25.08 3.77
N ALA A 306 24.70 -25.90 3.19
CA ALA A 306 25.05 -25.79 1.77
C ALA A 306 23.84 -25.97 0.83
N ASP A 307 22.84 -26.76 1.23
CA ASP A 307 21.69 -27.17 0.41
C ASP A 307 20.52 -26.16 0.40
N VAL A 308 20.74 -24.91 0.80
CA VAL A 308 19.66 -23.93 0.85
C VAL A 308 19.17 -23.55 -0.56
N PRO A 309 17.86 -23.37 -0.79
CA PRO A 309 17.32 -23.00 -2.11
C PRO A 309 17.83 -21.64 -2.62
N GLU A 310 17.88 -21.46 -3.95
CA GLU A 310 18.28 -20.18 -4.58
C GLU A 310 17.40 -18.99 -4.16
N HIS A 311 16.14 -19.24 -3.83
CA HIS A 311 15.15 -18.23 -3.48
C HIS A 311 14.98 -18.07 -1.96
N PHE A 312 15.95 -18.55 -1.18
CA PHE A 312 15.95 -18.42 0.28
C PHE A 312 15.92 -16.96 0.71
N ARG A 313 15.04 -16.69 1.69
CA ARG A 313 14.94 -15.41 2.38
C ARG A 313 15.05 -15.65 3.87
N GLY A 314 16.05 -15.04 4.49
CA GLY A 314 16.29 -15.15 5.92
C GLY A 314 16.76 -13.84 6.55
N ARG A 315 17.06 -13.90 7.83
CA ARG A 315 17.64 -12.83 8.65
C ARG A 315 18.69 -13.40 9.59
N VAL A 316 19.72 -12.63 9.88
CA VAL A 316 20.66 -12.97 10.95
C VAL A 316 20.08 -12.48 12.27
N SER A 317 19.92 -13.40 13.21
CA SER A 317 19.58 -13.10 14.59
C SER A 317 20.86 -13.09 15.42
N ILE A 318 21.14 -11.98 16.09
CA ILE A 318 22.36 -11.70 16.84
C ILE A 318 21.97 -11.42 18.30
N TRP A 319 22.41 -12.28 19.22
CA TRP A 319 22.35 -12.05 20.65
C TRP A 319 23.72 -11.65 21.17
N ALA A 320 23.85 -10.44 21.72
CA ALA A 320 25.05 -9.98 22.39
C ALA A 320 24.83 -9.95 23.91
N THR A 321 25.71 -10.58 24.67
CA THR A 321 25.71 -10.57 26.13
C THR A 321 27.01 -9.99 26.63
N VAL A 322 26.95 -8.91 27.41
CA VAL A 322 28.13 -8.31 28.03
C VAL A 322 28.08 -8.48 29.54
N THR A 323 29.14 -9.03 30.11
CA THR A 323 29.39 -9.08 31.55
C THR A 323 30.50 -8.10 31.90
N SER A 324 30.14 -7.01 32.59
CA SER A 324 31.11 -6.01 33.06
C SER A 324 31.99 -6.58 34.18
N VAL A 325 33.17 -5.99 34.36
CA VAL A 325 34.05 -6.22 35.52
C VAL A 325 33.35 -6.04 36.87
N ASP A 326 32.32 -5.19 36.94
CA ASP A 326 31.53 -4.93 38.16
C ASP A 326 30.49 -6.05 38.45
N GLY A 327 30.46 -7.12 37.65
CA GLY A 327 29.51 -8.21 37.74
C GLY A 327 28.12 -7.90 37.18
N SER A 328 27.88 -6.70 36.64
CA SER A 328 26.63 -6.37 35.95
C SER A 328 26.60 -6.97 34.55
N GLN A 329 25.50 -7.66 34.22
CA GLN A 329 25.27 -8.25 32.90
C GLN A 329 24.16 -7.49 32.16
N GLN A 330 24.31 -7.34 30.85
CA GLN A 330 23.27 -6.85 29.95
C GLN A 330 23.23 -7.69 28.68
N VAL A 331 22.06 -7.75 28.05
CA VAL A 331 21.81 -8.52 26.83
C VAL A 331 21.13 -7.61 25.82
N ALA A 332 21.55 -7.70 24.57
CA ALA A 332 20.93 -7.06 23.42
C ALA A 332 20.63 -8.10 22.36
N PHE A 333 19.57 -7.87 21.60
CA PHE A 333 19.12 -8.73 20.51
C PHE A 333 18.86 -7.88 19.28
N ASP A 334 19.33 -8.34 18.13
CA ASP A 334 19.05 -7.75 16.83
C ASP A 334 18.68 -8.85 15.82
N ASP A 335 17.64 -8.63 15.03
CA ASP A 335 17.23 -9.49 13.91
C ASP A 335 17.03 -8.70 12.61
N SER A 336 17.67 -7.54 12.50
CA SER A 336 17.40 -6.57 11.44
C SER A 336 18.08 -6.89 10.11
N THR A 337 19.14 -7.70 10.13
CA THR A 337 20.01 -7.94 8.96
C THR A 337 19.42 -9.01 8.03
N PRO A 338 18.92 -8.66 6.85
CA PRO A 338 18.40 -9.62 5.89
C PRO A 338 19.53 -10.40 5.20
N VAL A 339 19.24 -11.67 4.92
CA VAL A 339 20.09 -12.60 4.18
C VAL A 339 19.31 -13.16 3.01
N GLN A 340 19.74 -12.85 1.80
CA GLN A 340 19.10 -13.32 0.58
C GLN A 340 20.18 -13.62 -0.46
N ARG A 341 20.01 -14.71 -1.22
CA ARG A 341 20.87 -14.98 -2.38
C ARG A 341 20.64 -13.98 -3.50
N GLN A 342 19.39 -13.55 -3.65
CA GLN A 342 19.01 -12.51 -4.60
C GLN A 342 19.07 -11.14 -3.93
N LEU A 343 20.03 -10.30 -4.36
CA LEU A 343 20.26 -8.99 -3.78
C LEU A 343 19.30 -7.91 -4.30
N VAL A 344 18.69 -8.10 -5.47
CA VAL A 344 17.82 -7.09 -6.07
C VAL A 344 16.39 -7.60 -6.08
N ASP A 345 15.52 -6.90 -5.35
CA ASP A 345 14.08 -7.09 -5.39
C ASP A 345 13.48 -6.12 -6.40
N ILE A 346 12.69 -6.65 -7.34
CA ILE A 346 12.09 -5.91 -8.44
C ILE A 346 10.58 -5.85 -8.21
N ARG A 347 10.02 -4.64 -8.15
CA ARG A 347 8.58 -4.43 -7.93
C ARG A 347 8.02 -3.43 -8.90
N TYR A 348 6.81 -3.66 -9.39
CA TYR A 348 6.09 -2.62 -10.12
C TYR A 348 5.69 -1.49 -9.17
N SER A 349 5.99 -0.25 -9.56
CA SER A 349 5.61 0.92 -8.78
C SER A 349 4.08 1.02 -8.67
N LYS A 350 3.58 1.65 -7.61
CA LYS A 350 2.16 1.96 -7.44
C LYS A 350 1.61 2.86 -8.55
N ASP A 351 2.47 3.62 -9.21
CA ASP A 351 2.15 4.45 -10.37
C ASP A 351 1.81 3.61 -11.62
N THR A 352 2.32 2.37 -11.70
CA THR A 352 2.15 1.49 -12.85
C THR A 352 0.75 0.90 -12.85
N ARG A 353 -0.05 1.25 -13.86
CA ARG A 353 -1.45 0.84 -13.94
C ARG A 353 -1.58 -0.61 -14.38
N LYS A 354 -2.45 -1.36 -13.72
CA LYS A 354 -2.81 -2.72 -14.13
C LYS A 354 -3.69 -2.77 -15.39
N GLN A 355 -4.18 -1.62 -15.84
CA GLN A 355 -4.98 -1.50 -17.05
C GLN A 355 -4.26 -0.68 -18.12
N PHE A 356 -4.38 -1.10 -19.37
CA PHE A 356 -3.91 -0.35 -20.53
C PHE A 356 -5.06 0.04 -21.45
N LYS A 357 -4.83 1.10 -22.23
CA LYS A 357 -5.74 1.54 -23.29
C LYS A 357 -5.16 1.08 -24.63
N PRO A 358 -5.84 0.19 -25.37
CA PRO A 358 -5.29 -0.32 -26.62
C PRO A 358 -5.10 0.78 -27.66
N GLY A 359 -4.02 0.70 -28.43
CA GLY A 359 -3.63 1.70 -29.43
C GLY A 359 -2.98 2.97 -28.84
N LEU A 360 -2.84 3.09 -27.51
CA LEU A 360 -2.07 4.15 -26.86
C LEU A 360 -0.78 3.57 -26.27
N ALA A 361 0.21 4.44 -26.09
CA ALA A 361 1.43 4.08 -25.39
C ALA A 361 1.15 3.71 -23.93
N TYR A 362 1.79 2.66 -23.46
CA TYR A 362 1.71 2.22 -22.07
C TYR A 362 3.01 2.57 -21.34
N VAL A 363 2.90 3.47 -20.37
CA VAL A 363 4.03 3.92 -19.56
C VAL A 363 3.94 3.25 -18.19
N GLY A 364 5.06 2.68 -17.75
CA GLY A 364 5.19 2.07 -16.44
C GLY A 364 6.51 2.41 -15.78
N LYS A 365 6.56 2.14 -14.48
CA LYS A 365 7.75 2.28 -13.65
C LYS A 365 7.97 1.02 -12.81
N VAL A 366 9.22 0.67 -12.66
CA VAL A 366 9.69 -0.43 -11.82
C VAL A 366 10.59 0.16 -10.73
N GLU A 367 10.39 -0.30 -9.51
CA GLU A 367 11.19 0.02 -8.34
C GLU A 367 12.11 -1.16 -8.06
N LEU A 368 13.41 -0.88 -7.96
CA LEU A 368 14.45 -1.84 -7.62
C LEU A 368 14.98 -1.47 -6.25
N SER A 369 14.97 -2.43 -5.34
CA SER A 369 15.45 -2.23 -3.97
C SER A 369 16.38 -3.36 -3.54
N TYR A 370 17.37 -3.03 -2.72
CA TYR A 370 18.18 -4.00 -1.99
C TYR A 370 17.37 -4.63 -0.84
N PRO A 371 17.86 -5.70 -0.19
CA PRO A 371 17.12 -6.42 0.84
C PRO A 371 16.81 -5.57 2.08
N ASP A 372 17.58 -4.50 2.31
CA ASP A 372 17.37 -3.51 3.38
C ASP A 372 16.30 -2.45 3.03
N GLY A 373 15.75 -2.50 1.81
CA GLY A 373 14.78 -1.53 1.30
C GLY A 373 15.41 -0.26 0.71
N SER A 374 16.73 -0.14 0.68
CA SER A 374 17.40 0.96 0.00
C SER A 374 17.28 0.84 -1.53
N PRO A 375 17.24 1.94 -2.29
CA PRO A 375 17.10 1.90 -3.74
C PRO A 375 18.34 1.29 -4.41
N ALA A 376 18.13 0.34 -5.32
CA ALA A 376 19.22 -0.31 -6.06
C ALA A 376 19.59 0.49 -7.31
N GLU A 377 20.74 1.16 -7.29
CA GLU A 377 21.23 2.03 -8.35
C GLU A 377 22.25 1.35 -9.26
N GLY A 378 22.26 1.69 -10.56
CA GLY A 378 23.21 1.15 -11.53
C GLY A 378 22.96 -0.30 -11.92
N VAL A 379 21.77 -0.84 -11.61
CA VAL A 379 21.38 -2.20 -11.96
C VAL A 379 20.72 -2.19 -13.33
N THR A 380 21.25 -2.98 -14.26
CA THR A 380 20.66 -3.19 -15.59
C THR A 380 19.55 -4.23 -15.50
N VAL A 381 18.36 -3.88 -15.98
CA VAL A 381 17.22 -4.79 -16.10
C VAL A 381 16.72 -4.86 -17.54
N GLN A 382 16.26 -6.03 -17.93
CA GLN A 382 15.56 -6.28 -19.18
C GLN A 382 14.05 -6.28 -18.92
N ILE A 383 13.31 -5.54 -19.73
CA ILE A 383 11.86 -5.40 -19.68
C ILE A 383 11.30 -5.99 -20.95
N LYS A 384 10.41 -6.96 -20.81
CA LYS A 384 9.81 -7.71 -21.90
C LYS A 384 8.29 -7.67 -21.80
N ALA A 385 7.62 -7.38 -22.92
CA ALA A 385 6.16 -7.45 -23.00
C ALA A 385 5.73 -8.45 -24.07
N GLU A 386 4.81 -9.34 -23.72
CA GLU A 386 4.33 -10.44 -24.56
C GLU A 386 2.80 -10.49 -24.58
N LEU A 387 2.22 -10.79 -25.75
CA LEU A 387 0.78 -11.07 -25.88
C LEU A 387 0.49 -12.56 -25.69
N THR A 388 1.38 -13.38 -26.23
CA THR A 388 1.39 -14.83 -26.06
C THR A 388 2.86 -15.27 -25.91
N PRO A 389 3.16 -16.46 -25.38
CA PRO A 389 4.54 -16.92 -25.18
C PRO A 389 5.43 -16.97 -26.43
N LYS A 390 4.84 -16.78 -27.63
CA LYS A 390 5.53 -16.76 -28.92
C LYS A 390 5.55 -15.38 -29.56
N ASP A 391 4.85 -14.41 -28.99
CA ASP A 391 4.61 -13.08 -29.57
C ASP A 391 5.11 -11.99 -28.62
N ASN A 392 6.39 -11.68 -28.74
CA ASN A 392 7.06 -10.61 -28.00
C ASN A 392 6.82 -9.29 -28.74
N ILE A 393 6.14 -8.35 -28.11
CA ILE A 393 5.82 -7.04 -28.70
C ILE A 393 6.81 -5.95 -28.30
N TYR A 394 7.56 -6.15 -27.22
CA TYR A 394 8.51 -5.16 -26.72
C TYR A 394 9.64 -5.84 -25.93
N THR A 395 10.87 -5.36 -26.12
CA THR A 395 12.03 -5.71 -25.30
C THR A 395 12.94 -4.49 -25.20
N SER A 396 13.33 -4.13 -23.98
CA SER A 396 14.21 -2.99 -23.72
C SER A 396 15.09 -3.30 -22.53
N GLU A 397 16.33 -2.81 -22.59
CA GLU A 397 17.22 -2.78 -21.45
C GLU A 397 17.26 -1.37 -20.87
N ALA A 398 17.25 -1.27 -19.55
CA ALA A 398 17.33 0.01 -18.87
C ALA A 398 18.13 -0.13 -17.57
N VAL A 399 18.84 0.94 -17.22
CA VAL A 399 19.65 1.00 -16.00
C VAL A 399 18.89 1.79 -14.94
N SER A 400 18.88 1.28 -13.71
CA SER A 400 18.19 1.93 -12.60
C SER A 400 18.89 3.23 -12.17
N GLN A 401 18.10 4.30 -12.04
CA GLN A 401 18.53 5.59 -11.49
C GLN A 401 17.75 5.85 -10.20
N GLY A 402 18.45 5.96 -9.07
CA GLY A 402 17.80 6.09 -7.76
C GLY A 402 16.84 4.94 -7.42
N GLY A 403 17.12 3.72 -7.90
CA GLY A 403 16.23 2.55 -7.70
C GLY A 403 14.98 2.56 -8.57
N LEU A 404 14.88 3.41 -9.59
CA LEU A 404 13.73 3.48 -10.48
C LEU A 404 14.13 3.24 -11.92
N VAL A 405 13.27 2.51 -12.64
CA VAL A 405 13.35 2.27 -14.08
C VAL A 405 12.00 2.61 -14.70
N GLY A 406 11.98 3.63 -15.55
CA GLY A 406 10.82 3.95 -16.38
C GLY A 406 10.89 3.22 -17.71
N PHE A 407 9.75 2.75 -18.21
CA PHE A 407 9.64 2.16 -19.54
C PHE A 407 8.38 2.64 -20.24
N GLU A 408 8.44 2.67 -21.56
CA GLU A 408 7.33 3.07 -22.42
C GLU A 408 7.17 2.06 -23.55
N ILE A 409 6.02 1.39 -23.59
CA ILE A 409 5.63 0.50 -24.68
C ILE A 409 4.86 1.35 -25.70
N PRO A 410 5.40 1.62 -26.91
CA PRO A 410 4.86 2.65 -27.80
C PRO A 410 3.42 2.40 -28.27
N SER A 411 3.04 1.14 -28.52
CA SER A 411 1.68 0.79 -28.91
C SER A 411 1.36 -0.67 -28.61
N ILE A 412 0.27 -0.90 -27.88
CA ILE A 412 -0.28 -2.24 -27.67
C ILE A 412 -1.40 -2.46 -28.70
N PRO A 413 -1.42 -3.59 -29.44
CA PRO A 413 -2.43 -3.87 -30.46
C PRO A 413 -3.87 -3.73 -29.95
N THR A 414 -4.77 -3.18 -30.77
CA THR A 414 -6.15 -2.90 -30.38
C THR A 414 -6.99 -4.15 -30.06
N SER A 415 -6.59 -5.28 -30.64
CA SER A 415 -7.13 -6.62 -30.39
C SER A 415 -6.67 -7.25 -29.08
N ALA A 416 -5.59 -6.75 -28.46
CA ALA A 416 -5.05 -7.31 -27.23
C ALA A 416 -6.04 -7.12 -26.08
N GLN A 417 -6.29 -8.21 -25.35
CA GLN A 417 -7.06 -8.18 -24.10
C GLN A 417 -6.15 -8.21 -22.88
N HIS A 418 -5.00 -8.88 -23.00
CA HIS A 418 -4.03 -9.10 -21.94
C HIS A 418 -2.62 -8.89 -22.49
N VAL A 419 -1.73 -8.38 -21.65
CA VAL A 419 -0.28 -8.30 -21.91
C VAL A 419 0.45 -8.84 -20.70
N TRP A 420 1.42 -9.72 -20.93
CA TRP A 420 2.34 -10.24 -19.93
C TRP A 420 3.58 -9.36 -19.90
N LEU A 421 3.82 -8.73 -18.76
CA LEU A 421 5.01 -7.92 -18.54
C LEU A 421 5.98 -8.66 -17.62
N GLU A 422 7.20 -8.86 -18.11
CA GLU A 422 8.30 -9.50 -17.39
C GLU A 422 9.45 -8.50 -17.25
N VAL A 423 10.00 -8.39 -16.04
CA VAL A 423 11.17 -7.56 -15.74
C VAL A 423 12.16 -8.40 -14.97
N PHE A 424 13.38 -8.46 -15.47
CA PHE A 424 14.33 -9.45 -15.00
C PHE A 424 15.77 -8.92 -15.17
N GLN A 425 16.68 -9.36 -14.30
CA GLN A 425 18.10 -9.00 -14.35
C GLN A 425 18.89 -10.20 -14.88
N GLU A 426 19.71 -10.00 -15.93
CA GLU A 426 20.70 -11.00 -16.33
C GLU A 426 21.93 -10.86 -15.41
N LEU A 427 22.36 -11.94 -14.74
CA LEU A 427 23.65 -12.01 -14.07
C LEU A 427 24.66 -12.61 -15.06
N GLU A 428 25.82 -11.98 -15.24
CA GLU A 428 26.89 -12.51 -16.09
C GLU A 428 27.47 -13.82 -15.52
N ASP A 429 27.59 -14.81 -16.43
CA ASP A 429 28.40 -16.03 -16.43
C ASP A 429 28.48 -16.92 -15.16
N TYR A 430 27.66 -17.98 -15.15
CA TYR A 430 27.98 -19.23 -14.44
C TYR A 430 28.65 -20.18 -15.43
N ASP A 431 29.95 -20.40 -15.31
CA ASP A 431 30.67 -21.41 -16.11
C ASP A 431 30.36 -22.80 -15.56
N VAL A 432 29.69 -23.63 -16.37
CA VAL A 432 29.19 -24.96 -15.97
C VAL A 432 30.36 -25.92 -15.64
N SER A 433 31.60 -25.56 -16.01
CA SER A 433 32.81 -26.32 -15.66
C SER A 433 33.08 -26.38 -14.15
N ASP A 434 32.68 -25.36 -13.38
CA ASP A 434 32.95 -25.29 -11.93
C ASP A 434 32.11 -26.30 -11.13
N SER A 435 30.96 -26.73 -11.65
CA SER A 435 30.12 -27.76 -11.01
C SER A 435 30.68 -29.19 -11.15
N PHE A 436 31.60 -29.41 -12.08
CA PHE A 436 32.13 -30.76 -12.40
C PHE A 436 33.64 -30.92 -12.20
N GLY A 437 34.38 -29.86 -11.86
CA GLY A 437 35.80 -29.94 -11.49
C GLY A 437 36.73 -30.48 -12.58
N VAL A 438 36.43 -30.22 -13.86
CA VAL A 438 37.26 -30.67 -14.99
C VAL A 438 38.10 -29.50 -15.52
N SER A 439 39.42 -29.64 -15.48
CA SER A 439 40.38 -28.69 -16.05
C SER A 439 40.29 -28.67 -17.58
N ARG A 440 40.45 -27.48 -18.17
CA ARG A 440 40.30 -27.19 -19.61
C ARG A 440 41.28 -27.95 -20.52
N GLU A 441 42.30 -28.60 -19.97
CA GLU A 441 43.43 -29.11 -20.75
C GLU A 441 43.48 -30.63 -20.95
N ASP A 442 42.59 -31.42 -20.32
CA ASP A 442 42.60 -32.87 -20.46
C ASP A 442 41.20 -33.44 -20.79
N GLY A 443 40.86 -33.53 -22.09
CA GLY A 443 39.62 -34.14 -22.56
C GLY A 443 39.61 -34.44 -24.08
N PRO A 444 39.31 -35.68 -24.54
CA PRO A 444 39.35 -36.03 -25.96
C PRO A 444 38.22 -35.38 -26.79
N PHE A 445 38.49 -35.25 -28.10
CA PHE A 445 37.73 -34.61 -29.19
C PHE A 445 36.22 -34.97 -29.39
N TRP A 446 35.58 -35.73 -28.51
CA TRP A 446 34.18 -36.16 -28.65
C TRP A 446 33.14 -35.29 -27.89
N TRP A 447 33.56 -34.19 -27.26
CA TRP A 447 32.68 -33.30 -26.46
C TRP A 447 32.23 -32.00 -27.16
N ALA A 448 32.30 -31.91 -28.49
CA ALA A 448 31.93 -30.70 -29.23
C ALA A 448 30.44 -30.28 -29.11
N GLY A 449 29.58 -31.09 -28.46
CA GLY A 449 28.16 -30.80 -28.25
C GLY A 449 27.79 -30.07 -26.96
N LEU A 450 28.72 -29.84 -26.03
CA LEU A 450 28.47 -29.16 -24.74
C LEU A 450 29.08 -27.76 -24.62
N MET A 451 29.79 -27.29 -25.65
CA MET A 451 30.23 -25.89 -25.80
C MET A 451 29.07 -24.95 -26.19
N ALA A 452 27.85 -25.26 -25.76
CA ALA A 452 26.76 -24.31 -25.81
C ALA A 452 26.78 -23.55 -24.49
N GLN A 453 27.27 -22.31 -24.55
CA GLN A 453 27.12 -21.30 -23.50
C GLN A 453 25.62 -21.20 -23.15
N ARG A 454 25.15 -22.03 -22.22
CA ARG A 454 23.77 -22.06 -21.77
C ARG A 454 23.61 -20.86 -20.85
N ARG A 455 23.17 -19.74 -21.43
CA ARG A 455 22.73 -18.55 -20.68
C ARG A 455 21.67 -18.98 -19.66
N ARG A 456 22.05 -19.11 -18.39
CA ARG A 456 21.10 -19.25 -17.29
C ARG A 456 20.56 -17.86 -16.99
N ARG A 457 19.26 -17.69 -17.11
CA ARG A 457 18.52 -16.53 -16.63
C ARG A 457 18.37 -16.67 -15.12
N SER A 458 19.09 -15.89 -14.33
CA SER A 458 18.82 -15.76 -12.90
C SER A 458 17.80 -14.66 -12.68
N SER A 459 16.57 -14.92 -13.10
CA SER A 459 15.39 -14.17 -12.72
C SER A 459 14.18 -14.82 -13.38
N VAL A 460 13.75 -15.93 -12.79
CA VAL A 460 12.37 -16.36 -12.93
C VAL A 460 11.76 -16.14 -11.55
N PHE A 461 11.34 -14.91 -11.27
CA PHE A 461 10.06 -14.76 -10.58
C PHE A 461 9.02 -14.87 -11.70
N PRO A 462 8.46 -16.05 -11.97
CA PRO A 462 7.37 -16.15 -12.90
C PRO A 462 6.16 -15.69 -12.10
N TRP A 463 6.03 -14.40 -11.89
CA TRP A 463 4.72 -13.80 -11.75
C TRP A 463 4.56 -12.92 -12.97
N PRO A 464 4.14 -13.53 -14.11
CA PRO A 464 3.73 -12.77 -15.26
C PRO A 464 2.74 -11.72 -14.75
N TRP A 465 3.10 -10.45 -14.85
CA TRP A 465 2.20 -9.41 -14.41
C TRP A 465 1.19 -9.20 -15.53
N GLY A 466 -0.02 -9.73 -15.31
CA GLY A 466 -1.12 -9.60 -16.25
C GLY A 466 -1.66 -8.19 -16.22
N ILE A 467 -1.51 -7.46 -17.32
CA ILE A 467 -2.14 -6.16 -17.53
C ILE A 467 -3.39 -6.38 -18.39
N THR A 468 -4.55 -5.94 -17.92
CA THR A 468 -5.83 -6.15 -18.60
C THR A 468 -6.26 -4.91 -19.39
N LYS A 469 -7.04 -5.12 -20.44
CA LYS A 469 -7.64 -4.02 -21.18
C LYS A 469 -8.60 -3.23 -20.30
N ASP A 470 -8.50 -1.90 -20.33
CA ASP A 470 -9.45 -1.01 -19.68
C ASP A 470 -10.84 -1.18 -20.33
N SER A 471 -11.79 -1.77 -19.61
CA SER A 471 -13.20 -1.91 -20.02
C SER A 471 -14.02 -0.66 -19.75
N GLY A 472 -13.41 0.38 -19.14
CA GLY A 472 -14.05 1.61 -18.71
C GLY A 472 -14.38 2.59 -19.83
N PHE A 473 -15.27 2.23 -20.75
CA PHE A 473 -16.14 3.22 -21.40
C PHE A 473 -17.39 3.42 -20.54
N ALA A 474 -17.25 4.14 -19.42
CA ALA A 474 -18.37 4.50 -18.56
C ALA A 474 -19.09 5.75 -19.09
N PHE A 475 -19.87 5.58 -20.16
CA PHE A 475 -21.08 6.39 -20.39
C PHE A 475 -22.24 5.41 -20.56
N THR A 476 -22.74 4.89 -19.44
CA THR A 476 -24.01 4.15 -19.43
C THR A 476 -25.17 5.15 -19.51
N VAL A 477 -25.55 5.54 -20.72
CA VAL A 477 -26.92 6.02 -20.96
C VAL A 477 -27.82 4.78 -20.89
N ARG A 478 -28.45 4.59 -19.73
CA ARG A 478 -29.42 3.51 -19.53
C ARG A 478 -30.68 3.86 -20.32
N ARG A 479 -30.90 3.22 -21.49
CA ARG A 479 -32.23 3.17 -22.12
C ARG A 479 -33.14 2.29 -21.26
N GLY A 480 -34.37 2.75 -21.06
CA GLY A 480 -35.35 2.15 -20.18
C GLY A 480 -35.74 0.72 -20.58
N ASN A 481 -36.05 -0.04 -19.51
CA ASN A 481 -36.76 -1.31 -19.39
C ASN A 481 -36.34 -2.52 -20.24
N GLY A 482 -35.92 -3.57 -19.52
CA GLY A 482 -35.77 -4.94 -20.02
C GLY A 482 -35.04 -5.81 -18.99
N THR A 483 -35.84 -6.54 -18.21
CA THR A 483 -35.54 -7.72 -17.38
C THR A 483 -34.13 -8.34 -17.41
N GLY A 484 -33.55 -8.52 -16.22
CA GLY A 484 -32.90 -9.74 -15.73
C GLY A 484 -31.67 -10.30 -16.46
N GLY A 485 -30.52 -10.29 -15.79
CA GLY A 485 -29.34 -11.07 -16.18
C GLY A 485 -28.10 -10.66 -15.38
N ASP A 486 -27.72 -11.47 -14.40
CA ASP A 486 -26.51 -11.34 -13.58
C ASP A 486 -25.34 -11.95 -14.35
N ASP A 487 -24.57 -11.13 -15.08
CA ASP A 487 -23.34 -11.56 -15.75
C ASP A 487 -22.14 -10.91 -15.05
N ARG A 488 -21.56 -11.64 -14.10
CA ARG A 488 -20.17 -11.42 -13.66
C ARG A 488 -19.25 -12.09 -14.69
N PRO A 489 -18.21 -11.43 -15.21
CA PRO A 489 -17.20 -12.12 -16.00
C PRO A 489 -16.39 -13.02 -15.05
N SER A 490 -16.40 -14.32 -15.35
CA SER A 490 -15.50 -15.29 -14.75
C SER A 490 -14.05 -14.99 -15.14
N GLU A 491 -13.13 -15.03 -14.17
CA GLU A 491 -11.69 -15.06 -14.43
C GLU A 491 -11.36 -16.31 -15.26
N PRO A 492 -10.54 -16.20 -16.33
CA PRO A 492 -10.04 -17.38 -17.02
C PRO A 492 -9.01 -18.10 -16.14
N GLU A 493 -9.18 -19.42 -16.00
CA GLU A 493 -8.20 -20.27 -15.31
C GLU A 493 -6.82 -20.21 -16.00
N PRO A 494 -5.71 -20.21 -15.24
CA PRO A 494 -4.38 -20.27 -15.80
C PRO A 494 -4.14 -21.62 -16.51
N PRO A 495 -3.34 -21.66 -17.59
CA PRO A 495 -3.02 -22.90 -18.27
C PRO A 495 -2.28 -23.88 -17.33
N ALA A 496 -2.54 -25.17 -17.53
CA ALA A 496 -2.07 -26.27 -16.67
C ALA A 496 -0.57 -26.17 -16.35
N GLY A 497 -0.25 -26.06 -15.05
CA GLY A 497 1.11 -25.93 -14.52
C GLY A 497 1.27 -24.87 -13.41
N TRP A 498 0.20 -24.12 -13.09
CA TRP A 498 0.25 -22.99 -12.17
C TRP A 498 -0.81 -23.16 -11.07
N TRP A 499 -0.36 -23.28 -9.83
CA TRP A 499 -1.23 -23.34 -8.65
C TRP A 499 -1.35 -21.95 -8.01
N PRO A 500 -2.55 -21.46 -7.67
CA PRO A 500 -2.69 -20.24 -6.89
C PRO A 500 -2.35 -20.51 -5.42
N LEU A 501 -1.47 -19.70 -4.84
CA LEU A 501 -1.28 -19.58 -3.38
C LEU A 501 -1.67 -18.14 -2.98
N HIS A 502 -2.55 -18.07 -1.97
CA HIS A 502 -3.13 -16.85 -1.40
C HIS A 502 -2.13 -15.97 -0.66
#